data_AF-A0A958UK48-F1
#
_entry.id   AF-A0A958UK48-F1
#
_cell.length_a   1.000
_cell.length_b   1.000
_cell.length_c   1.000
_cell.angle_alpha   90.00
_cell.angle_beta   90.00
_cell.angle_gamma   90.00
#
_symmetry.space_group_name_H-M   'P 1'
#
loop_
_entity.id
_entity.type
_entity.pdbx_description
1 polymer ?
#
loop_
_entity_poly.entity_id
_entity_poly.type
_entity_poly.pdbx_seq_one_letter_code
_entity_poly.pdbx_strand_id
1 'polypeptide(L)'
;MMGIYMSQNCVRFAENTSEDYQWLAKPYVEYREKSIKEDRDLAMAIWYAYNSGAYGQYEMNLPDFSNQLKNYAVYTIKSNIWNYLSQVVFHSWRDFWKPGIHWNYKDFNFRHANKLFAGVWYVQFVVLLSFRLMFLFLSPYLILKAIKNRQFSYDVMLIIMILATSVLQALITYGSNSRFSFPFEYLMIVVVLMFFKERKIGLFNPIVVSKIKLF
;
A
#
# COMPACT_ATOMS: atom_id res chain seq x y z
N MET A 1 16.83 6.30 6.52
CA MET A 1 15.37 6.37 6.32
C MET A 1 14.61 5.10 6.70
N MET A 2 15.21 3.90 6.68
CA MET A 2 14.51 2.64 7.02
C MET A 2 13.75 2.69 8.36
N GLY A 3 14.35 3.26 9.42
CA GLY A 3 13.68 3.33 10.72
C GLY A 3 12.43 4.21 10.73
N ILE A 4 12.33 5.21 9.85
CA ILE A 4 11.10 5.99 9.69
C ILE A 4 9.98 5.06 9.21
N TYR A 5 10.19 4.32 8.12
CA TYR A 5 9.19 3.38 7.60
C TYR A 5 8.78 2.32 8.63
N MET A 6 9.74 1.75 9.35
CA MET A 6 9.45 0.78 10.41
C MET A 6 8.63 1.40 11.56
N SER A 7 8.95 2.62 11.96
CA SER A 7 8.21 3.32 13.02
C SER A 7 6.78 3.65 12.63
N GLN A 8 6.47 3.81 11.34
CA GLN A 8 5.08 3.98 10.86
C GLN A 8 4.22 2.75 11.14
N ASN A 9 4.82 1.55 11.12
CA ASN A 9 4.17 0.31 11.55
C ASN A 9 3.98 0.22 13.07
N CYS A 10 4.46 1.20 13.85
CA CYS A 10 4.23 1.29 15.28
C CYS A 10 3.12 2.29 15.64
N VAL A 11 2.62 3.09 14.68
CA VAL A 11 1.85 4.30 14.97
C VAL A 11 0.67 4.06 15.92
N ARG A 12 -0.06 2.95 15.82
CA ARG A 12 -1.25 2.68 16.65
C ARG A 12 -0.95 2.19 18.06
N PHE A 13 0.30 1.87 18.36
CA PHE A 13 0.77 1.38 19.66
C PHE A 13 2.11 2.04 20.03
N ALA A 14 2.33 3.26 19.54
CA ALA A 14 3.60 3.97 19.65
C ALA A 14 4.01 4.22 21.11
N GLU A 15 3.03 4.35 22.01
CA GLU A 15 3.15 4.50 23.46
C GLU A 15 3.69 3.24 24.16
N ASN A 16 3.50 2.06 23.57
CA ASN A 16 3.84 0.79 24.20
C ASN A 16 5.33 0.43 24.01
N THR A 17 6.22 1.28 24.51
CA THR A 17 7.67 1.15 24.36
C THR A 17 8.39 1.25 25.71
N SER A 18 9.71 1.02 25.74
CA SER A 18 10.51 1.18 26.95
C SER A 18 10.67 2.65 27.35
N GLU A 19 11.04 2.87 28.61
CA GLU A 19 11.37 4.22 29.11
C GLU A 19 12.45 4.91 28.27
N ASP A 20 13.46 4.16 27.81
CA ASP A 20 14.56 4.65 26.96
C ASP A 20 14.09 5.28 25.65
N TYR A 21 12.91 4.90 25.14
CA TYR A 21 12.35 5.43 23.91
C TYR A 21 11.14 6.35 24.13
N GLN A 22 10.79 6.69 25.37
CA GLN A 22 9.66 7.58 25.65
C GLN A 22 9.84 8.98 25.05
N TRP A 23 11.08 9.42 24.89
CA TRP A 23 11.38 10.69 24.21
C TRP A 23 11.01 10.66 22.71
N LEU A 24 11.01 9.49 22.07
CA LEU A 24 10.50 9.30 20.71
C LEU A 24 8.98 9.14 20.71
N ALA A 25 8.48 8.29 21.62
CA ALA A 25 7.07 7.89 21.66
C ALA A 25 6.13 9.04 22.02
N LYS A 26 6.47 9.87 23.02
CA LYS A 26 5.56 10.93 23.50
C LYS A 26 5.19 11.94 22.39
N PRO A 27 6.14 12.57 21.68
CA PRO A 27 5.77 13.44 20.57
C PRO A 27 5.09 12.68 19.43
N TYR A 28 5.49 11.43 19.18
CA TYR A 28 4.88 10.63 18.12
C TYR A 28 3.38 10.37 18.40
N VAL A 29 3.03 9.99 19.63
CA VAL A 29 1.65 9.79 20.08
C VAL A 29 0.87 11.09 20.04
N GLU A 30 1.45 12.21 20.48
CA GLU A 30 0.79 13.51 20.40
C GLU A 30 0.40 13.87 18.95
N TYR A 31 1.34 13.70 18.01
CA TYR A 31 1.08 13.98 16.60
C TYR A 31 0.15 12.95 15.94
N ARG A 32 0.13 11.71 16.44
CA ARG A 32 -0.89 10.71 16.05
C ARG A 32 -2.28 11.19 16.44
N GLU A 33 -2.49 11.54 17.71
CA GLU A 33 -3.79 12.02 18.20
C GLU A 33 -4.24 13.30 17.48
N LYS A 34 -3.29 14.21 17.22
CA LYS A 34 -3.55 15.39 16.40
C LYS A 34 -3.96 15.03 14.98
N SER A 35 -3.29 14.06 14.36
CA SER A 35 -3.64 13.59 13.02
C SER A 35 -5.04 12.95 12.96
N ILE A 36 -5.45 12.23 14.01
CA ILE A 36 -6.82 11.70 14.12
C ILE A 36 -7.84 12.84 14.21
N LYS A 37 -7.58 13.84 15.07
CA LYS A 37 -8.47 15.00 15.25
C LYS A 37 -8.61 15.86 14.01
N GLU A 38 -7.56 15.97 13.21
CA GLU A 38 -7.48 16.83 12.02
C GLU A 38 -7.72 16.06 10.71
N ASP A 39 -8.14 14.80 10.77
CA ASP A 39 -8.35 13.90 9.61
C ASP A 39 -7.15 13.87 8.65
N ARG A 40 -5.94 13.80 9.20
CA ARG A 40 -4.69 13.69 8.45
C ARG A 40 -4.26 12.23 8.29
N ASP A 41 -3.33 11.99 7.37
CA ASP A 41 -2.74 10.66 7.20
C ASP A 41 -1.99 10.24 8.47
N LEU A 42 -2.58 9.27 9.18
CA LEU A 42 -2.03 8.74 10.41
C LEU A 42 -0.62 8.15 10.21
N ALA A 43 -0.33 7.55 9.06
CA ALA A 43 0.99 6.98 8.78
C ALA A 43 2.08 8.06 8.69
N MET A 44 1.69 9.32 8.49
CA MET A 44 2.59 10.46 8.39
C MET A 44 2.80 11.19 9.72
N ALA A 45 2.19 10.73 10.81
CA ALA A 45 2.32 11.36 12.13
C ALA A 45 3.77 11.58 12.57
N ILE A 46 4.68 10.62 12.31
CA ILE A 46 6.11 10.79 12.63
C ILE A 46 6.78 11.90 11.82
N TRP A 47 6.38 12.08 10.57
CA TRP A 47 6.86 13.17 9.72
C TRP A 47 6.30 14.51 10.18
N TYR A 48 5.03 14.56 10.59
CA TYR A 48 4.45 15.77 11.15
C TYR A 48 5.17 16.19 12.44
N ALA A 49 5.47 15.24 13.33
CA ALA A 49 6.25 15.50 14.54
C ALA A 49 7.65 16.04 14.22
N TYR A 50 8.38 15.37 13.32
CA TYR A 50 9.72 15.78 12.89
C TYR A 50 9.72 17.18 12.26
N ASN A 51 8.83 17.43 11.28
CA ASN A 51 8.78 18.70 10.54
C ASN A 51 8.32 19.87 11.41
N SER A 52 7.57 19.61 12.48
CA SER A 52 7.14 20.64 13.43
C SER A 52 8.19 20.94 14.50
N GLY A 53 9.36 20.30 14.45
CA GLY A 53 10.45 20.52 15.39
C GLY A 53 10.28 19.83 16.74
N ALA A 54 9.36 18.86 16.87
CA ALA A 54 9.08 18.20 18.15
C ALA A 54 10.28 17.43 18.73
N TYR A 55 11.29 17.13 17.89
CA TYR A 55 12.55 16.50 18.28
C TYR A 55 13.75 17.46 18.21
N GLY A 56 13.51 18.76 18.03
CA GLY A 56 14.57 19.75 17.79
C GLY A 56 15.60 19.86 18.93
N GLN A 57 15.17 19.61 20.17
CA GLN A 57 16.04 19.64 21.36
C GLN A 57 17.16 18.58 21.37
N TYR A 58 17.08 17.59 20.49
CA TYR A 58 18.08 16.53 20.40
C TYR A 58 19.15 16.80 19.32
N GLU A 59 19.00 17.89 18.55
CA GLU A 59 19.96 18.35 17.53
C GLU A 59 20.41 17.26 16.53
N MET A 60 19.57 16.23 16.31
CA MET A 60 19.87 15.13 15.42
C MET A 60 19.54 15.46 13.97
N ASN A 61 20.44 15.07 13.06
CA ASN A 61 20.13 15.05 11.64
C ASN A 61 19.13 13.91 11.32
N LEU A 62 18.50 13.98 10.14
CA LEU A 62 17.50 12.99 9.71
C LEU A 62 18.02 11.53 9.64
N PRO A 63 19.26 11.25 9.16
CA PRO A 63 19.85 9.92 9.23
C PRO A 63 19.92 9.34 10.65
N ASP A 64 20.43 10.11 11.61
CA ASP A 64 20.62 9.67 13.00
C ASP A 64 19.27 9.49 13.69
N PHE A 65 18.34 10.42 13.48
CA PHE A 65 16.96 10.28 13.92
C PHE A 65 16.31 9.01 13.36
N SER A 66 16.51 8.73 12.07
CA SER A 66 16.03 7.51 11.44
C SER A 66 16.66 6.25 12.04
N ASN A 67 17.90 6.29 12.54
CA ASN A 67 18.51 5.15 13.22
C ASN A 67 17.93 4.95 14.62
N GLN A 68 17.67 6.03 15.36
CA GLN A 68 16.99 5.95 16.66
C GLN A 68 15.58 5.37 16.51
N LEU A 69 14.83 5.82 15.49
CA LEU A 69 13.52 5.26 15.16
C LEU A 69 13.56 3.79 14.79
N LYS A 70 14.64 3.30 14.17
CA LYS A 70 14.81 1.87 13.88
C LYS A 70 14.90 1.07 15.18
N ASN A 71 15.73 1.51 16.12
CA ASN A 71 15.90 0.82 17.40
C ASN A 71 14.61 0.84 18.22
N TYR A 72 13.95 1.99 18.29
CA TYR A 72 12.62 2.15 18.85
C TYR A 72 11.60 1.21 18.22
N ALA A 73 11.49 1.16 16.89
CA ALA A 73 10.52 0.33 16.19
C ALA A 73 10.78 -1.15 16.44
N VAL A 74 12.04 -1.59 16.39
CA VAL A 74 12.41 -2.98 16.67
C VAL A 74 12.01 -3.38 18.09
N TYR A 75 12.30 -2.55 19.09
CA TYR A 75 11.90 -2.82 20.47
C TYR A 75 10.38 -2.86 20.60
N THR A 76 9.70 -1.81 20.13
CA THR A 76 8.26 -1.64 20.25
C THR A 76 7.48 -2.77 19.57
N ILE A 77 7.92 -3.22 18.39
CA ILE A 77 7.33 -4.37 17.69
C ILE A 77 7.53 -5.67 18.48
N LYS A 78 8.76 -5.94 18.94
CA LYS A 78 9.06 -7.18 19.69
C LYS A 78 8.23 -7.28 20.97
N SER A 79 8.05 -6.17 21.67
CA SER A 79 7.26 -6.12 22.90
C SER A 79 5.74 -6.13 22.65
N ASN A 80 5.29 -5.92 21.40
CA ASN A 80 3.87 -5.78 21.05
C ASN A 80 3.50 -6.54 19.77
N ILE A 81 3.92 -7.80 19.64
CA ILE A 81 3.78 -8.55 18.38
C ILE A 81 2.33 -8.60 17.86
N TRP A 82 1.34 -8.71 18.74
CA TRP A 82 -0.07 -8.77 18.34
C TRP A 82 -0.59 -7.43 17.80
N ASN A 83 -0.19 -6.31 18.42
CA ASN A 83 -0.54 -4.98 17.93
C ASN A 83 0.12 -4.71 16.57
N TYR A 84 1.37 -5.16 16.40
CA TYR A 84 2.07 -5.09 15.13
C TYR A 84 1.38 -5.92 14.04
N LEU A 85 1.01 -7.18 14.32
CA LEU A 85 0.29 -8.01 13.34
C LEU A 85 -1.07 -7.40 12.97
N SER A 86 -1.80 -6.87 13.94
CA SER A 86 -3.06 -6.16 13.71
C SER A 86 -2.84 -4.95 12.78
N GLN A 87 -1.83 -4.12 13.07
CA GLN A 87 -1.44 -3.00 12.24
C GLN A 87 -1.12 -3.43 10.80
N VAL A 88 -0.29 -4.47 10.64
CA VAL A 88 0.14 -4.97 9.33
C VAL A 88 -1.06 -5.48 8.53
N VAL A 89 -1.91 -6.32 9.13
CA VAL A 89 -3.02 -6.98 8.42
C VAL A 89 -4.14 -5.99 8.09
N PHE A 90 -4.59 -5.20 9.05
CA PHE A 90 -5.78 -4.35 8.89
C PHE A 90 -5.49 -2.99 8.26
N HIS A 91 -4.23 -2.54 8.31
CA HIS A 91 -3.86 -1.21 7.83
C HIS A 91 -2.82 -1.27 6.72
N SER A 92 -1.63 -1.79 6.97
CA SER A 92 -0.52 -1.74 6.00
C SER A 92 -0.80 -2.57 4.75
N TRP A 93 -1.20 -3.82 4.91
CA TRP A 93 -1.51 -4.72 3.80
C TRP A 93 -2.72 -4.24 3.01
N ARG A 94 -3.76 -3.74 3.68
CA ARG A 94 -4.91 -3.13 3.01
C ARG A 94 -4.51 -1.93 2.15
N ASP A 95 -3.55 -1.13 2.57
CA ASP A 95 -3.12 0.06 1.83
C ASP A 95 -2.42 -0.28 0.50
N PHE A 96 -1.70 -1.40 0.43
CA PHE A 96 -1.12 -1.92 -0.82
C PHE A 96 -2.18 -2.06 -1.92
N TRP A 97 -3.39 -2.49 -1.56
CA TRP A 97 -4.46 -2.75 -2.51
C TRP A 97 -5.26 -1.51 -2.93
N LYS A 98 -4.99 -0.33 -2.35
CA LYS A 98 -5.68 0.90 -2.76
C LYS A 98 -5.07 1.51 -4.03
N PRO A 99 -5.88 1.88 -5.05
CA PRO A 99 -5.38 2.66 -6.17
C PRO A 99 -4.89 4.02 -5.66
N GLY A 100 -3.63 4.36 -5.93
CA GLY A 100 -3.00 5.59 -5.46
C GLY A 100 -3.07 6.70 -6.52
N ILE A 101 -3.48 7.90 -6.12
CA ILE A 101 -3.28 9.11 -6.93
C ILE A 101 -1.94 9.75 -6.50
N HIS A 102 -1.07 10.05 -7.46
CA HIS A 102 0.26 10.62 -7.17
C HIS A 102 0.46 12.03 -7.72
N TRP A 103 -0.56 12.58 -8.38
CA TRP A 103 -0.56 13.96 -8.84
C TRP A 103 -1.33 14.83 -7.86
N ASN A 104 -0.80 16.01 -7.55
CA ASN A 104 -1.47 16.99 -6.72
C ASN A 104 -2.31 17.91 -7.61
N TYR A 105 -3.61 17.97 -7.33
CA TYR A 105 -4.56 18.79 -8.07
C TYR A 105 -4.16 20.29 -8.12
N LYS A 106 -3.44 20.75 -7.09
CA LYS A 106 -2.98 22.13 -6.96
C LYS A 106 -1.78 22.48 -7.85
N ASP A 107 -1.11 21.49 -8.42
CA ASP A 107 0.08 21.70 -9.25
C ASP A 107 -0.26 22.07 -10.70
N PHE A 108 -1.55 22.01 -11.07
CA PHE A 108 -2.02 22.32 -12.41
C PHE A 108 -2.42 23.79 -12.54
N ASN A 109 -1.67 24.54 -13.35
CA ASN A 109 -1.88 25.98 -13.61
C ASN A 109 -3.14 26.30 -14.46
N PHE A 110 -3.83 25.30 -15.02
CA PHE A 110 -4.94 25.53 -15.98
C PHE A 110 -6.33 25.34 -15.34
N ARG A 111 -7.13 26.41 -15.30
CA ARG A 111 -8.44 26.49 -14.60
C ARG A 111 -9.46 25.41 -14.97
N HIS A 112 -9.43 24.87 -16.19
CA HIS A 112 -10.41 23.88 -16.69
C HIS A 112 -9.81 22.48 -16.93
N ALA A 113 -8.48 22.37 -17.09
CA ALA A 113 -7.82 21.08 -17.26
C ALA A 113 -8.06 20.18 -16.04
N ASN A 114 -8.14 20.79 -14.85
CA ASN A 114 -8.22 20.08 -13.58
C ASN A 114 -9.51 19.25 -13.45
N LYS A 115 -10.64 19.71 -14.04
CA LYS A 115 -11.90 18.93 -14.05
C LYS A 115 -11.84 17.75 -15.01
N LEU A 116 -11.23 17.93 -16.18
CA LEU A 116 -11.04 16.87 -17.17
C LEU A 116 -10.12 15.76 -16.62
N PHE A 117 -8.97 16.13 -16.05
CA PHE A 117 -8.05 15.17 -15.44
C PHE A 117 -8.69 14.45 -14.23
N ALA A 118 -9.49 15.14 -13.42
CA ALA A 118 -10.24 14.49 -12.34
C ALA A 118 -11.26 13.48 -12.88
N GLY A 119 -11.94 13.79 -13.98
CA GLY A 119 -12.87 12.86 -14.65
C GLY A 119 -12.14 11.63 -15.21
N VAL A 120 -11.04 11.83 -15.94
CA VAL A 120 -10.19 10.74 -16.45
C VAL A 120 -9.68 9.88 -15.30
N TRP A 121 -9.22 10.51 -14.21
CA TRP A 121 -8.78 9.81 -13.02
C TRP A 121 -9.90 8.97 -12.39
N TYR A 122 -11.12 9.48 -12.30
CA TYR A 122 -12.23 8.72 -11.73
C TYR A 122 -12.52 7.45 -12.55
N VAL A 123 -12.52 7.56 -13.89
CA VAL A 123 -12.70 6.39 -14.76
C VAL A 123 -11.53 5.41 -14.58
N GLN A 124 -10.29 5.90 -14.59
CA GLN A 124 -9.11 5.08 -14.37
C GLN A 124 -9.14 4.38 -13.00
N PHE A 125 -9.54 5.09 -11.95
CA PHE A 125 -9.66 4.57 -10.59
C PHE A 125 -10.63 3.38 -10.55
N VAL A 126 -11.81 3.51 -11.16
CA VAL A 126 -12.81 2.44 -11.20
C VAL A 126 -12.28 1.22 -11.97
N VAL A 127 -11.62 1.45 -13.11
CA VAL A 127 -11.01 0.37 -13.91
C VAL A 127 -9.93 -0.36 -13.12
N LEU A 128 -8.98 0.37 -12.52
CA LEU A 128 -7.88 -0.20 -11.73
C LEU A 128 -8.41 -0.95 -10.50
N LEU A 129 -9.39 -0.39 -9.80
CA LEU A 129 -10.03 -1.04 -8.66
C LEU A 129 -10.70 -2.35 -9.09
N SER A 130 -11.39 -2.36 -10.23
CA SER A 130 -12.04 -3.56 -10.77
C SER A 130 -11.02 -4.67 -11.04
N PHE A 131 -9.93 -4.37 -11.77
CA PHE A 131 -8.88 -5.35 -12.05
C PHE A 131 -8.20 -5.89 -10.79
N ARG A 132 -7.94 -5.04 -9.79
CA ARG A 132 -7.37 -5.46 -8.51
C ARG A 132 -8.29 -6.42 -7.75
N LEU A 133 -9.58 -6.10 -7.67
CA LEU A 133 -10.56 -6.96 -7.01
C LEU A 133 -10.67 -8.30 -7.74
N MET A 134 -10.77 -8.28 -9.07
CA MET A 134 -10.79 -9.50 -9.88
C MET A 134 -9.53 -10.33 -9.67
N PHE A 135 -8.35 -9.71 -9.67
CA PHE A 135 -7.09 -10.39 -9.38
C PHE A 135 -7.12 -11.05 -8.00
N LEU A 136 -7.57 -10.35 -6.95
CA LEU A 136 -7.69 -10.90 -5.60
C LEU A 136 -8.65 -12.09 -5.52
N PHE A 137 -9.77 -12.06 -6.26
CA PHE A 137 -10.71 -13.18 -6.33
C PHE A 137 -10.17 -14.37 -7.14
N LEU A 138 -9.46 -14.11 -8.24
CA LEU A 138 -8.89 -15.15 -9.11
C LEU A 138 -7.67 -15.83 -8.49
N SER A 139 -6.89 -15.10 -7.70
CA SER A 139 -5.66 -15.59 -7.07
C SER A 139 -5.84 -16.90 -6.29
N PRO A 140 -6.74 -17.00 -5.29
CA PRO A 140 -6.94 -18.25 -4.55
C PRO A 140 -7.44 -19.38 -5.45
N TYR A 141 -8.32 -19.08 -6.39
CA TYR A 141 -8.83 -20.07 -7.34
C TYR A 141 -7.72 -20.68 -8.21
N LEU A 142 -6.86 -19.84 -8.80
CA LEU A 142 -5.78 -20.28 -9.67
C LEU A 142 -4.68 -21.01 -8.91
N ILE A 143 -4.33 -20.55 -7.71
CA ILE A 143 -3.38 -21.26 -6.83
C ILE A 143 -3.91 -22.64 -6.44
N LEU A 144 -5.16 -22.75 -5.99
CA LEU A 144 -5.74 -24.03 -5.60
C LEU A 144 -5.84 -25.00 -6.79
N LYS A 145 -6.18 -24.49 -7.97
CA LYS A 145 -6.17 -25.27 -9.23
C LYS A 145 -4.76 -25.77 -9.55
N ALA A 146 -3.74 -24.92 -9.42
CA ALA A 146 -2.34 -25.27 -9.68
C ALA A 146 -1.83 -26.36 -8.73
N ILE A 147 -2.15 -26.24 -7.44
CA ILE A 147 -1.81 -27.25 -6.41
C ILE A 147 -2.50 -28.57 -6.71
N LYS A 148 -3.80 -28.55 -6.99
CA LYS A 148 -4.59 -29.76 -7.30
C LYS A 148 -4.06 -30.48 -8.54
N ASN A 149 -3.72 -29.73 -9.58
CA ASN A 149 -3.27 -30.28 -10.85
C ASN A 149 -1.75 -30.50 -10.92
N ARG A 150 -1.01 -30.07 -9.89
CA ARG A 150 0.47 -30.07 -9.82
C ARG A 150 1.13 -29.40 -11.03
N GLN A 151 0.50 -28.34 -11.55
CA GLN A 151 0.96 -27.60 -12.72
C GLN A 151 1.10 -26.12 -12.37
N PHE A 152 2.33 -25.61 -12.48
CA PHE A 152 2.65 -24.20 -12.28
C PHE A 152 2.69 -23.49 -13.63
N SER A 153 1.70 -22.65 -13.89
CA SER A 153 1.68 -21.77 -15.05
C SER A 153 2.36 -20.43 -14.74
N TYR A 154 2.67 -19.66 -15.79
CA TYR A 154 3.19 -18.30 -15.66
C TYR A 154 2.27 -17.39 -14.83
N ASP A 155 0.94 -17.53 -14.98
CA ASP A 155 -0.03 -16.75 -14.20
C ASP A 155 0.09 -17.01 -12.70
N VAL A 156 0.27 -18.28 -12.32
CA VAL A 156 0.41 -18.68 -10.91
C VAL A 156 1.72 -18.13 -10.34
N MET A 157 2.80 -18.14 -11.12
CA MET A 157 4.08 -17.53 -10.72
C MET A 157 3.92 -16.02 -10.48
N LEU A 158 3.25 -15.31 -11.38
CA LEU A 158 2.97 -13.87 -11.22
C LEU A 158 2.12 -13.60 -9.99
N ILE A 159 1.06 -14.38 -9.77
CA ILE A 159 0.20 -14.26 -8.59
C ILE A 159 1.01 -14.42 -7.30
N ILE A 160 1.82 -15.47 -7.19
CA ILE A 160 2.64 -15.74 -6.00
C ILE A 160 3.63 -14.59 -5.77
N MET A 161 4.29 -14.10 -6.82
CA MET A 161 5.21 -12.97 -6.73
C MET A 161 4.51 -11.72 -6.20
N ILE A 162 3.35 -11.35 -6.76
CA ILE A 162 2.58 -10.17 -6.34
C ILE A 162 2.11 -10.32 -4.88
N LEU A 163 1.58 -11.49 -4.50
CA LEU A 163 1.12 -11.75 -3.14
C LEU A 163 2.28 -11.70 -2.14
N ALA A 164 3.41 -12.34 -2.46
CA ALA A 164 4.61 -12.31 -1.63
C ALA A 164 5.12 -10.87 -1.44
N THR A 165 5.20 -10.08 -2.52
CA THR A 165 5.59 -8.68 -2.40
C THR A 165 4.58 -7.87 -1.58
N SER A 166 3.27 -8.08 -1.75
CA SER A 166 2.25 -7.37 -0.97
C SER A 166 2.41 -7.57 0.54
N VAL A 167 2.76 -8.80 0.95
CA VAL A 167 2.98 -9.14 2.36
C VAL A 167 4.29 -8.54 2.85
N LEU A 168 5.39 -8.69 2.09
CA LEU A 168 6.70 -8.15 2.47
C LEU A 168 6.67 -6.62 2.60
N GLN A 169 5.97 -5.94 1.70
CA GLN A 169 5.83 -4.48 1.76
C GLN A 169 5.00 -4.05 2.97
N ALA A 170 3.92 -4.77 3.30
CA ALA A 170 3.10 -4.48 4.47
C ALA A 170 3.85 -4.64 5.81
N LEU A 171 4.75 -5.63 5.88
CA LEU A 171 5.60 -5.86 7.07
C LEU A 171 6.60 -4.71 7.29
N ILE A 172 7.11 -4.11 6.21
CA ILE A 172 8.17 -3.12 6.30
C ILE A 172 7.63 -1.69 6.31
N THR A 173 6.54 -1.43 5.60
CA THR A 173 6.05 -0.08 5.30
C THR A 173 4.54 0.04 5.56
N TYR A 174 4.14 1.17 6.14
CA TYR A 174 2.73 1.56 6.25
C TYR A 174 2.42 2.82 5.44
N GLY A 175 3.22 3.88 5.62
CA GLY A 175 3.03 5.13 4.89
C GLY A 175 3.39 4.98 3.42
N SER A 176 2.48 5.40 2.55
CA SER A 176 2.65 5.30 1.09
C SER A 176 2.79 3.87 0.54
N ASN A 177 2.31 2.84 1.26
CA ASN A 177 2.45 1.45 0.81
C ASN A 177 1.77 1.20 -0.54
N SER A 178 0.68 1.91 -0.83
CA SER A 178 0.04 1.94 -2.16
C SER A 178 1.01 2.21 -3.32
N ARG A 179 2.09 3.00 -3.12
CA ARG A 179 3.09 3.29 -4.17
C ARG A 179 3.84 2.05 -4.64
N PHE A 180 4.07 1.09 -3.74
CA PHE A 180 4.76 -0.16 -4.08
C PHE A 180 3.89 -1.12 -4.89
N SER A 181 2.58 -0.89 -4.95
CA SER A 181 1.68 -1.67 -5.81
C SER A 181 1.76 -1.29 -7.29
N PHE A 182 2.26 -0.08 -7.61
CA PHE A 182 2.23 0.48 -8.96
C PHE A 182 2.88 -0.42 -10.04
N PRO A 183 4.09 -0.99 -9.83
CA PRO A 183 4.68 -1.90 -10.82
C PRO A 183 3.86 -3.19 -11.03
N PHE A 184 3.11 -3.60 -10.01
CA PHE A 184 2.32 -4.83 -10.04
C PHE A 184 0.92 -4.62 -10.62
N GLU A 185 0.42 -3.39 -10.70
CA GLU A 185 -0.90 -3.10 -11.30
C GLU A 185 -1.01 -3.67 -12.72
N TYR A 186 0.01 -3.46 -13.54
CA TYR A 186 0.05 -3.99 -14.91
C TYR A 186 0.06 -5.51 -14.92
N LEU A 187 0.79 -6.15 -14.00
CA LEU A 187 0.84 -7.60 -13.89
C LEU A 187 -0.51 -8.18 -13.44
N MET A 188 -1.20 -7.51 -12.52
CA MET A 188 -2.57 -7.89 -12.13
C MET A 188 -3.52 -7.85 -13.31
N ILE A 189 -3.45 -6.78 -14.13
CA ILE A 189 -4.26 -6.66 -15.36
C ILE A 189 -3.95 -7.82 -16.33
N VAL A 190 -2.66 -8.10 -16.56
CA VAL A 190 -2.24 -9.21 -17.44
C VAL A 190 -2.80 -10.55 -16.97
N VAL A 191 -2.67 -10.88 -15.68
CA VAL A 191 -3.19 -12.13 -15.11
C VAL A 191 -4.71 -12.23 -15.31
N VAL A 192 -5.45 -11.15 -15.05
CA VAL A 192 -6.90 -11.12 -15.23
C VAL A 192 -7.28 -11.33 -16.70
N LEU A 193 -6.61 -10.63 -17.63
CA LEU A 193 -6.89 -10.76 -19.07
C LEU A 193 -6.53 -12.16 -19.60
N MET A 194 -5.42 -12.75 -19.14
CA MET A 194 -5.04 -14.12 -19.49
C MET A 194 -6.10 -15.12 -19.05
N PHE A 195 -6.63 -14.98 -17.83
CA PHE A 195 -7.73 -15.81 -17.34
C PHE A 195 -8.97 -15.78 -18.24
N PHE A 196 -9.40 -14.59 -18.68
CA PHE A 196 -10.57 -14.47 -19.57
C PHE A 196 -10.28 -15.01 -20.97
N LYS A 197 -9.07 -14.76 -21.50
CA LYS A 197 -8.63 -15.25 -22.81
C LYS A 197 -8.66 -16.78 -22.87
N GLU A 198 -8.08 -17.46 -21.88
CA GLU A 198 -8.03 -18.93 -21.83
C GLU A 198 -9.43 -19.57 -21.79
N ARG A 199 -10.38 -18.90 -21.14
CA ARG A 199 -11.76 -19.40 -20.98
C ARG A 199 -12.73 -18.92 -22.05
N LYS A 200 -12.27 -18.10 -23.01
CA LYS A 200 -13.11 -17.48 -24.06
C LYS A 200 -14.31 -16.72 -23.49
N ILE A 201 -14.17 -16.12 -22.31
CA ILE A 201 -15.23 -15.36 -21.64
C ILE A 201 -15.10 -13.88 -22.06
N GLY A 202 -16.21 -13.25 -22.50
CA GLY A 202 -16.27 -11.81 -22.83
C GLY A 202 -15.79 -11.44 -24.25
N LEU A 203 -15.14 -10.28 -24.40
CA LEU A 203 -14.62 -9.71 -25.66
C LEU A 203 -13.69 -10.64 -26.46
N PHE A 204 -13.14 -11.67 -25.83
CA PHE A 204 -12.26 -12.68 -26.45
C PHE A 204 -13.00 -13.94 -26.88
N ASN A 205 -14.33 -13.97 -26.76
CA ASN A 205 -15.15 -15.01 -27.34
C ASN A 205 -15.13 -14.83 -28.88
N PRO A 206 -14.81 -15.88 -29.67
CA PRO A 206 -14.81 -15.78 -31.14
C PRO A 206 -16.13 -15.24 -31.72
N ILE A 207 -17.26 -15.44 -31.02
CA ILE A 207 -18.58 -14.92 -31.42
C ILE A 207 -18.69 -13.39 -31.28
N VAL A 208 -17.98 -12.79 -30.33
CA VAL A 208 -17.97 -11.33 -30.11
C VAL A 208 -16.94 -10.67 -31.03
N VAL A 209 -15.78 -11.29 -31.22
CA VAL A 209 -14.71 -10.80 -32.13
C VAL A 209 -15.18 -10.79 -33.59
N SER A 210 -15.99 -11.76 -34.02
CA SER A 210 -16.55 -11.77 -35.37
C SER A 210 -17.56 -10.64 -35.62
N LYS A 211 -18.26 -10.18 -34.57
CA LYS A 211 -19.20 -9.04 -34.66
C LYS A 211 -18.49 -7.68 -34.72
N ILE A 212 -17.29 -7.56 -34.15
CA ILE A 212 -16.50 -6.32 -34.16
C ILE A 212 -15.78 -6.12 -35.50
N LYS A 213 -15.49 -7.20 -36.25
CA LYS A 213 -14.88 -7.14 -37.58
C LYS A 213 -15.83 -6.74 -38.73
N LEU A 214 -17.06 -6.33 -38.42
CA LEU A 214 -18.10 -6.00 -39.41
C LEU A 214 -18.41 -4.50 -39.52
N PHE A 215 -17.54 -3.64 -39.00
CA PHE A 215 -17.57 -2.19 -39.23
C PHE A 215 -16.24 -1.70 -39.78
#